data_AF-A0AAW0GBV6-F1
#
_entry.id   AF-A0AAW0GBV6-F1
#
_cell.length_a   1.000
_cell.length_b   1.000
_cell.length_c   1.000
_cell.angle_alpha   90.00
_cell.angle_beta   90.00
_cell.angle_gamma   90.00
#
_symmetry.space_group_name_H-M   'P 1'
#
loop_
_entity.id
_entity.type
_entity.pdbx_description
1 polymer ?
#
loop_
_entity_poly.entity_id
_entity_poly.type
_entity_poly.pdbx_seq_one_letter_code
_entity_poly.pdbx_strand_id
1 'polypeptide(L)'
;MDEGDPSNHAGPSNRPHQASSSSRPQLSLSGTTVGVLDSSQPQRLLSSPDAKLSFASFHPRAAGNSSKLSAHDELCTSKRIVVETLPSGESFWRWVPRARGVQSVEEEGHFPRVIEICGEVYYCHQEQWDIYKLDPAYDCFVQRFPKLSVISLKSEGRAASTEPTNGHTRVHDDISDEQEGPAHKRARKAPRVEEISDSEEEEVVELIDEDLPRKTRLPGADARLRDRARRTRAASEQANPPTPPVSQTEEIQDLSMIDLTINDNPPPPPPPPAFSFNPPGNKRGFYENDASNGQPAKRRRVGSPVKSKRAPQTVKERLAERGKAGRAQREEALMQNLYANAAAQFTQASESSTQSGASTSQPSQESYASNESQNDDPISLEEKIRRMQEMNTYEQARAADRALREREAREAAERQRQADELRARHEKQQREEAKRRAKEEERRQKQKEHERWLYGTWTPQRALERFKTQSEIFDAAKFTAENPITFYDIPWPILSRPTSYQAQDIDWNSVEQFFLKMKGHMRSQDYKALVEKSHKRFHPDRWRARRVLQSVENEEERAMLEIAANTVAQAITPLWREIKG
;
A
#
# COMPACT_ATOMS: atom_id res chain seq x y z
N MET A 1 92.89 -5.21 -45.73
CA MET A 1 93.33 -4.21 -44.75
C MET A 1 92.06 -3.47 -44.41
N ASP A 2 91.36 -4.01 -43.43
CA ASP A 2 91.35 -3.48 -42.05
C ASP A 2 90.25 -2.42 -41.98
N GLU A 3 89.42 -2.28 -40.96
CA GLU A 3 89.06 -2.96 -39.71
C GLU A 3 87.90 -2.07 -39.22
N GLY A 4 86.94 -2.55 -38.42
CA GLY A 4 86.02 -1.61 -37.75
C GLY A 4 84.66 -2.14 -37.33
N ASP A 5 84.71 -2.99 -36.31
CA ASP A 5 83.72 -3.31 -35.27
C ASP A 5 82.52 -2.35 -35.10
N PRO A 6 81.27 -2.85 -35.00
CA PRO A 6 80.19 -2.14 -34.32
C PRO A 6 79.79 -2.83 -33.00
N SER A 7 80.08 -2.10 -31.93
CA SER A 7 79.71 -2.32 -30.54
C SER A 7 78.19 -2.47 -30.32
N ASN A 8 77.80 -3.66 -29.89
CA ASN A 8 77.04 -3.97 -28.66
C ASN A 8 76.12 -2.87 -28.06
N HIS A 9 74.82 -2.96 -28.35
CA HIS A 9 73.76 -2.42 -27.48
C HIS A 9 72.75 -3.53 -27.15
N ALA A 10 72.94 -4.16 -26.00
CA ALA A 10 71.97 -5.07 -25.38
C ALA A 10 70.86 -4.25 -24.70
N GLY A 11 69.67 -4.23 -25.31
CA GLY A 11 68.43 -3.81 -24.66
C GLY A 11 67.74 -5.02 -24.00
N PRO A 12 67.17 -4.89 -22.79
CA PRO A 12 66.49 -6.00 -22.12
C PRO A 12 65.20 -6.38 -22.88
N SER A 13 65.20 -7.60 -23.42
CA SER A 13 64.04 -8.23 -24.04
C SER A 13 62.98 -8.49 -22.98
N ASN A 14 61.95 -7.65 -22.95
CA ASN A 14 60.75 -7.83 -22.16
C ASN A 14 59.90 -8.93 -22.82
N ARG A 15 60.18 -10.20 -22.49
CA ARG A 15 59.36 -11.34 -22.91
C ARG A 15 58.02 -11.28 -22.16
N PRO A 16 56.86 -11.16 -22.85
CA PRO A 16 55.59 -11.40 -22.21
C PRO A 16 55.53 -12.88 -21.82
N HIS A 17 55.48 -13.15 -20.51
CA HIS A 17 55.09 -14.45 -19.99
C HIS A 17 53.66 -14.73 -20.47
N GLN A 18 53.53 -15.42 -21.61
CA GLN A 18 52.32 -16.16 -21.93
C GLN A 18 52.22 -17.28 -20.91
N ALA A 19 51.63 -16.98 -19.76
CA ALA A 19 51.13 -17.98 -18.86
C ALA A 19 50.04 -18.74 -19.63
N SER A 20 50.42 -19.87 -20.19
CA SER A 20 49.49 -20.87 -20.69
C SER A 20 48.57 -21.26 -19.55
N SER A 21 47.41 -20.62 -19.47
CA SER A 21 46.32 -20.98 -18.58
C SER A 21 45.80 -22.33 -19.03
N SER A 22 46.44 -23.40 -18.56
CA SER A 22 45.87 -24.74 -18.61
C SER A 22 44.54 -24.66 -17.89
N SER A 23 43.45 -24.66 -18.68
CA SER A 23 42.08 -24.66 -18.16
C SER A 23 41.94 -25.89 -17.28
N ARG A 24 41.98 -25.70 -15.96
CA ARG A 24 41.68 -26.77 -15.01
C ARG A 24 40.30 -27.31 -15.38
N PRO A 25 40.14 -28.64 -15.50
CA PRO A 25 38.82 -29.22 -15.77
C PRO A 25 37.86 -28.73 -14.71
N GLN A 26 36.75 -28.11 -15.13
CA GLN A 26 35.70 -27.70 -14.20
C GLN A 26 35.13 -28.96 -13.55
N LEU A 27 35.33 -29.09 -12.25
CA LEU A 27 34.82 -30.21 -11.48
C LEU A 27 33.33 -29.98 -11.21
N SER A 28 32.51 -30.93 -11.64
CA SER A 28 31.06 -30.91 -11.43
C SER A 28 30.70 -31.76 -10.21
N LEU A 29 29.94 -31.19 -9.27
CA LEU A 29 29.44 -31.86 -8.08
C LEU A 29 27.93 -32.06 -8.20
N SER A 30 27.51 -33.32 -8.27
CA SER A 30 26.10 -33.69 -8.44
C SER A 30 25.75 -34.95 -7.65
N GLY A 31 24.47 -35.11 -7.32
CA GLY A 31 23.94 -36.29 -6.64
C GLY A 31 23.81 -36.11 -5.13
N THR A 32 23.38 -37.18 -4.44
CA THR A 32 23.09 -37.16 -2.99
C THR A 32 24.16 -37.86 -2.14
N THR A 33 25.27 -38.26 -2.75
CA THR A 33 26.39 -38.88 -2.03
C THR A 33 27.07 -37.87 -1.12
N VAL A 34 27.21 -38.23 0.15
CA VAL A 34 27.87 -37.41 1.17
C VAL A 34 29.38 -37.65 1.13
N GLY A 35 30.18 -36.59 1.30
CA GLY A 35 31.63 -36.70 1.38
C GLY A 35 32.37 -36.85 0.05
N VAL A 36 31.81 -36.29 -1.04
CA VAL A 36 32.44 -36.30 -2.37
C VAL A 36 33.80 -35.59 -2.37
N LEU A 37 33.92 -34.45 -1.68
CA LEU A 37 35.21 -33.74 -1.52
C LEU A 37 35.85 -33.93 -0.14
N ASP A 38 35.05 -34.29 0.87
CA ASP A 38 35.49 -34.45 2.26
C ASP A 38 35.04 -35.80 2.81
N SER A 39 35.96 -36.76 2.84
CA SER A 39 35.69 -38.13 3.28
C SER A 39 35.28 -38.23 4.76
N SER A 40 35.49 -37.18 5.57
CA SER A 40 35.07 -37.13 6.98
C SER A 40 33.63 -36.62 7.16
N GLN A 41 33.04 -35.99 6.14
CA GLN A 41 31.69 -35.45 6.18
C GLN A 41 30.60 -36.48 6.52
N PRO A 42 30.61 -37.73 6.00
CA PRO A 42 29.61 -38.74 6.37
C PRO A 42 29.52 -38.99 7.88
N GLN A 43 30.66 -38.98 8.58
CA GLN A 43 30.72 -39.21 10.03
C GLN A 43 30.09 -38.07 10.85
N ARG A 44 30.08 -36.85 10.32
CA ARG A 44 29.47 -35.68 10.97
C ARG A 44 27.99 -35.52 10.63
N LEU A 45 27.59 -35.93 9.43
CA LEU A 45 26.24 -35.68 8.90
C LEU A 45 25.28 -36.83 9.11
N LEU A 46 25.72 -38.06 8.92
CA LEU A 46 24.87 -39.24 8.93
C LEU A 46 24.77 -39.82 10.34
N SER A 47 23.58 -40.28 10.68
CA SER A 47 23.30 -40.99 11.94
C SER A 47 23.90 -42.40 11.95
N SER A 48 24.15 -42.98 10.76
CA SER A 48 24.78 -44.28 10.56
C SER A 48 25.65 -44.25 9.29
N PRO A 49 26.80 -44.96 9.24
CA PRO A 49 27.71 -44.93 8.08
C PRO A 49 27.07 -45.36 6.75
N ASP A 50 26.05 -46.20 6.81
CA ASP A 50 25.35 -46.73 5.63
C ASP A 50 24.02 -46.02 5.34
N ALA A 51 23.71 -44.93 6.05
CA ALA A 51 22.50 -44.16 5.83
C ALA A 51 22.55 -43.40 4.49
N LYS A 52 21.39 -43.18 3.88
CA LYS A 52 21.25 -42.47 2.61
C LYS A 52 20.46 -41.18 2.80
N LEU A 53 20.92 -40.10 2.18
CA LEU A 53 20.17 -38.86 2.11
C LEU A 53 19.36 -38.77 0.81
N SER A 54 18.14 -38.27 0.94
CA SER A 54 17.29 -37.85 -0.17
C SER A 54 16.73 -36.46 0.14
N PHE A 55 16.44 -35.67 -0.89
CA PHE A 55 15.96 -34.30 -0.74
C PHE A 55 14.57 -34.16 -1.31
N ALA A 56 13.72 -33.40 -0.64
CA ALA A 56 12.37 -33.11 -1.10
C ALA A 56 12.00 -31.65 -0.81
N SER A 57 11.02 -31.13 -1.54
CA SER A 57 10.44 -29.82 -1.28
C SER A 57 9.17 -30.01 -0.45
N PHE A 58 9.16 -29.43 0.75
CA PHE A 58 7.98 -29.38 1.58
C PHE A 58 7.14 -28.17 1.19
N HIS A 59 5.88 -28.44 0.85
CA HIS A 59 4.88 -27.42 0.63
C HIS A 59 3.90 -27.46 1.81
N PRO A 60 3.69 -26.36 2.58
CA PRO A 60 2.80 -26.36 3.74
C PRO A 60 1.39 -26.87 3.44
N ARG A 61 0.85 -26.52 2.26
CA ARG A 61 -0.46 -27.01 1.78
C ARG A 61 -0.56 -28.52 1.58
N ALA A 62 0.56 -29.22 1.37
CA ALA A 62 0.56 -30.68 1.21
C ALA A 62 0.47 -31.42 2.56
N ALA A 63 0.74 -30.74 3.69
CA ALA A 63 0.93 -31.38 4.99
C ALA A 63 -0.24 -31.23 5.98
N GLY A 64 -1.30 -30.44 5.68
CA GLY A 64 -2.47 -30.41 6.56
C GLY A 64 -3.43 -29.23 6.36
N ASN A 65 -4.61 -29.38 6.95
CA ASN A 65 -5.79 -28.50 6.87
C ASN A 65 -5.44 -27.00 6.86
N SER A 66 -5.67 -26.37 5.71
CA SER A 66 -5.33 -25.00 5.32
C SER A 66 -6.01 -23.89 6.14
N SER A 67 -6.72 -24.20 7.22
CA SER A 67 -7.57 -23.24 7.93
C SER A 67 -6.88 -22.42 9.02
N LYS A 68 -5.60 -22.66 9.32
CA LYS A 68 -4.88 -21.96 10.41
C LYS A 68 -3.50 -21.40 10.08
N LEU A 69 -3.06 -21.45 8.82
CA LEU A 69 -1.81 -20.79 8.43
C LEU A 69 -2.09 -19.29 8.28
N SER A 70 -1.39 -18.47 9.07
CA SER A 70 -1.42 -17.01 8.97
C SER A 70 -1.13 -16.59 7.53
N ALA A 71 -1.86 -15.62 7.00
CA ALA A 71 -1.68 -15.08 5.65
C ALA A 71 -0.24 -14.57 5.40
N HIS A 72 0.54 -14.32 6.46
CA HIS A 72 1.95 -13.94 6.35
C HIS A 72 2.88 -15.12 5.99
N ASP A 73 2.40 -16.36 6.15
CA ASP A 73 3.08 -17.61 5.81
C ASP A 73 2.64 -18.13 4.41
N GLU A 74 1.81 -17.37 3.67
CA GLU A 74 1.37 -17.73 2.31
C GLU A 74 2.37 -17.30 1.22
N LEU A 75 3.35 -16.47 1.54
CA LEU A 75 4.53 -16.18 0.70
C LEU A 75 5.68 -17.18 0.91
N CYS A 76 5.44 -18.25 1.67
CA CYS A 76 6.48 -19.17 2.10
C CYS A 76 6.93 -20.06 0.94
N THR A 77 7.99 -19.62 0.25
CA THR A 77 8.78 -20.40 -0.72
C THR A 77 8.90 -21.84 -0.24
N SER A 78 8.68 -22.83 -1.11
CA SER A 78 8.79 -24.24 -0.77
C SER A 78 10.07 -24.51 0.03
N LYS A 79 9.93 -24.98 1.26
CA LYS A 79 11.08 -25.21 2.15
C LYS A 79 11.69 -26.57 1.82
N ARG A 80 13.01 -26.64 1.66
CA ARG A 80 13.71 -27.90 1.40
C ARG A 80 13.83 -28.72 2.69
N ILE A 81 13.51 -30.01 2.60
CA ILE A 81 13.77 -31.01 3.64
C ILE A 81 14.76 -32.04 3.14
N VAL A 82 15.53 -32.60 4.06
CA VAL A 82 16.34 -33.79 3.83
C VAL A 82 15.70 -34.94 4.57
N VAL A 83 15.59 -36.09 3.91
CA VAL A 83 15.12 -37.36 4.46
C VAL A 83 16.30 -38.32 4.49
N GLU A 84 16.70 -38.72 5.69
CA GLU A 84 17.72 -39.72 5.95
C GLU A 84 17.06 -41.08 6.13
N THR A 85 17.43 -42.05 5.29
CA THR A 85 16.96 -43.44 5.36
C THR A 85 18.08 -44.33 5.89
N LEU A 86 17.84 -44.95 7.05
CA LEU A 86 18.75 -45.91 7.65
C LEU A 86 18.73 -47.26 6.89
N PRO A 87 19.77 -48.10 7.04
CA PRO A 87 19.77 -49.46 6.49
C PRO A 87 18.62 -50.34 6.99
N SER A 88 18.06 -50.03 8.16
CA SER A 88 16.86 -50.68 8.71
C SER A 88 15.58 -50.37 7.94
N GLY A 89 15.59 -49.35 7.07
CA GLY A 89 14.41 -48.84 6.36
C GLY A 89 13.69 -47.69 7.08
N GLU A 90 14.07 -47.38 8.32
CA GLU A 90 13.53 -46.22 9.05
C GLU A 90 13.97 -44.92 8.37
N SER A 91 13.07 -43.92 8.36
CA SER A 91 13.33 -42.63 7.73
C SER A 91 13.05 -41.48 8.67
N PHE A 92 14.02 -40.58 8.78
CA PHE A 92 13.93 -39.35 9.57
C PHE A 92 14.05 -38.16 8.62
N TRP A 93 13.41 -37.04 8.95
CA TRP A 93 13.53 -35.83 8.16
C TRP A 93 13.90 -34.63 9.00
N ARG A 94 14.63 -33.69 8.40
CA ARG A 94 14.96 -32.40 9.00
C ARG A 94 14.97 -31.30 7.95
N TRP A 95 14.81 -30.07 8.40
CA TRP A 95 14.90 -28.90 7.54
C TRP A 95 16.33 -28.69 7.05
N VAL A 96 16.49 -28.36 5.76
CA VAL A 96 17.76 -27.87 5.25
C VAL A 96 17.90 -26.41 5.70
N PRO A 97 18.96 -26.04 6.45
CA PRO A 97 19.17 -24.65 6.85
C PRO A 97 19.27 -23.72 5.63
N ARG A 98 18.86 -22.47 5.81
CA ARG A 98 19.17 -21.42 4.82
C ARG A 98 20.66 -21.11 4.87
N ALA A 99 21.27 -20.92 3.70
CA ALA A 99 22.61 -20.37 3.65
C ALA A 99 22.64 -18.94 4.25
N ARG A 100 23.78 -18.55 4.81
CA ARG A 100 24.00 -17.16 5.22
C ARG A 100 24.07 -16.30 3.97
N GLY A 101 23.56 -15.07 4.02
CA GLY A 101 23.61 -14.19 2.87
C GLY A 101 23.46 -12.73 3.27
N VAL A 102 23.72 -11.84 2.32
CA VAL A 102 23.41 -10.40 2.48
C VAL A 102 21.90 -10.27 2.66
N GLN A 103 21.43 -9.54 3.68
CA GLN A 103 20.02 -9.40 4.12
C GLN A 103 18.97 -9.11 3.02
N SER A 104 19.37 -8.83 1.79
CA SER A 104 18.49 -8.55 0.66
C SER A 104 18.43 -9.66 -0.40
N VAL A 105 19.08 -10.81 -0.20
CA VAL A 105 19.07 -11.92 -1.16
C VAL A 105 18.11 -12.97 -0.63
N GLU A 106 16.82 -12.78 -0.93
CA GLU A 106 15.74 -13.62 -0.41
C GLU A 106 15.76 -15.05 -0.99
N GLU A 107 16.49 -15.25 -2.09
CA GLU A 107 16.55 -16.50 -2.83
C GLU A 107 17.99 -16.97 -3.07
N GLU A 108 18.29 -18.23 -2.76
CA GLU A 108 19.63 -18.84 -2.97
C GLU A 108 20.01 -18.93 -4.47
N GLY A 109 19.10 -18.55 -5.37
CA GLY A 109 19.26 -18.58 -6.82
C GLY A 109 18.98 -19.94 -7.43
N HIS A 110 19.22 -20.04 -8.75
CA HIS A 110 19.02 -21.26 -9.52
C HIS A 110 20.22 -22.21 -9.38
N PHE A 111 19.96 -23.51 -9.45
CA PHE A 111 20.97 -24.57 -9.51
C PHE A 111 20.78 -25.41 -10.78
N PRO A 112 21.84 -26.04 -11.33
CA PRO A 112 23.22 -26.00 -10.85
C PRO A 112 23.89 -24.63 -11.07
N ARG A 113 24.89 -24.31 -10.25
CA ARG A 113 25.61 -23.03 -10.34
C ARG A 113 27.09 -23.15 -10.02
N VAL A 114 27.86 -22.17 -10.47
CA VAL A 114 29.28 -22.04 -10.13
C VAL A 114 29.39 -21.51 -8.70
N ILE A 115 30.09 -22.24 -7.84
CA ILE A 115 30.40 -21.82 -6.46
C ILE A 115 31.88 -22.05 -6.14
N GLU A 116 32.37 -21.36 -5.13
CA GLU A 116 33.73 -21.56 -4.61
C GLU A 116 33.66 -22.40 -3.33
N ILE A 117 34.29 -23.58 -3.31
CA ILE A 117 34.39 -24.46 -2.15
C ILE A 117 35.85 -24.50 -1.70
N CYS A 118 36.13 -23.97 -0.52
CA CYS A 118 37.47 -23.95 0.08
C CYS A 118 38.56 -23.38 -0.85
N GLY A 119 38.24 -22.35 -1.64
CA GLY A 119 39.17 -21.68 -2.56
C GLY A 119 39.19 -22.26 -3.98
N GLU A 120 38.42 -23.30 -4.26
CA GLU A 120 38.33 -23.93 -5.58
C GLU A 120 36.94 -23.79 -6.19
N VAL A 121 36.88 -23.62 -7.51
CA VAL A 121 35.61 -23.35 -8.21
C VAL A 121 34.99 -24.64 -8.73
N TYR A 122 33.74 -24.89 -8.36
CA TYR A 122 32.97 -26.07 -8.72
C TYR A 122 31.64 -25.71 -9.39
N TYR A 123 31.20 -26.56 -10.32
CA TYR A 123 29.83 -26.53 -10.83
C TYR A 123 28.96 -27.41 -9.94
N CYS A 124 28.20 -26.80 -9.02
CA CYS A 124 27.53 -27.50 -7.93
C CYS A 124 26.01 -27.55 -8.13
N HIS A 125 25.45 -28.74 -8.01
CA HIS A 125 24.01 -28.98 -7.99
C HIS A 125 23.40 -28.70 -6.61
N GLN A 126 22.06 -28.56 -6.58
CA GLN A 126 21.33 -28.18 -5.37
C GLN A 126 21.50 -29.20 -4.23
N GLU A 127 21.51 -30.49 -4.54
CA GLU A 127 21.67 -31.56 -3.55
C GLU A 127 23.01 -31.47 -2.84
N GLN A 128 24.10 -31.27 -3.58
CA GLN A 128 25.44 -31.13 -3.00
C GLN A 128 25.54 -29.85 -2.17
N TRP A 129 24.99 -28.73 -2.63
CA TRP A 129 24.90 -27.50 -1.84
C TRP A 129 24.14 -27.71 -0.52
N ASP A 130 22.99 -28.40 -0.57
CA ASP A 130 22.19 -28.71 0.62
C ASP A 130 22.94 -29.65 1.59
N ILE A 131 23.75 -30.60 1.09
CA ILE A 131 24.63 -31.45 1.93
C ILE A 131 25.62 -30.58 2.72
N TYR A 132 26.29 -29.63 2.07
CA TYR A 132 27.23 -28.74 2.77
C TYR A 132 26.56 -27.81 3.78
N LYS A 133 25.32 -27.34 3.52
CA LYS A 133 24.56 -26.54 4.49
C LYS A 133 24.19 -27.31 5.75
N LEU A 134 24.04 -28.62 5.66
CA LEU A 134 23.76 -29.48 6.81
C LEU A 134 24.99 -29.69 7.69
N ASP A 135 26.21 -29.54 7.14
CA ASP A 135 27.44 -29.91 7.84
C ASP A 135 27.93 -28.77 8.74
N PRO A 136 27.98 -28.97 10.07
CA PRO A 136 28.39 -27.92 10.98
C PRO A 136 29.84 -27.45 10.75
N ALA A 137 30.70 -28.26 10.12
CA ALA A 137 32.09 -27.89 9.81
C ALA A 137 32.22 -26.85 8.69
N TYR A 138 31.17 -26.62 7.90
CA TYR A 138 31.19 -25.66 6.79
C TYR A 138 30.27 -24.46 7.08
N ASP A 139 30.65 -23.31 6.51
CA ASP A 139 29.81 -22.12 6.40
C ASP A 139 29.48 -21.87 4.93
N CYS A 140 28.19 -21.84 4.62
CA CYS A 140 27.68 -21.62 3.27
C CYS A 140 27.16 -20.19 3.17
N PHE A 141 27.81 -19.39 2.32
CA PHE A 141 27.52 -17.97 2.16
C PHE A 141 27.12 -17.62 0.72
N VAL A 142 25.93 -17.03 0.56
CA VAL A 142 25.42 -16.54 -0.74
C VAL A 142 25.79 -15.07 -0.88
N GLN A 143 26.61 -14.78 -1.89
CA GLN A 143 27.02 -13.42 -2.21
C GLN A 143 26.08 -12.80 -3.25
N ARG A 144 26.00 -11.46 -3.28
CA ARG A 144 25.31 -10.76 -4.37
C ARG A 144 26.08 -10.94 -5.67
N PHE A 145 25.36 -11.21 -6.76
CA PHE A 145 25.92 -11.20 -8.11
C PHE A 145 26.67 -9.87 -8.36
N PRO A 146 27.88 -9.88 -8.94
CA PRO A 146 28.52 -10.97 -9.70
C PRO A 146 29.41 -11.92 -8.89
N LYS A 147 29.45 -11.81 -7.57
CA LYS A 147 30.32 -12.66 -6.75
C LYS A 147 29.74 -14.07 -6.60
N LEU A 148 30.60 -15.08 -6.64
CA LEU A 148 30.21 -16.47 -6.46
C LEU A 148 29.81 -16.73 -5.01
N SER A 149 28.88 -17.65 -4.81
CA SER A 149 28.59 -18.19 -3.48
C SER A 149 29.77 -19.03 -3.01
N VAL A 150 30.04 -18.98 -1.71
CA VAL A 150 31.24 -19.56 -1.11
C VAL A 150 30.86 -20.58 -0.04
N ILE A 151 31.52 -21.73 -0.04
CA ILE A 151 31.53 -22.71 1.03
C ILE A 151 32.93 -22.69 1.64
N SER A 152 33.03 -22.31 2.91
CA SER A 152 34.31 -22.25 3.63
C SER A 152 34.28 -23.15 4.86
N LEU A 153 35.39 -23.81 5.18
CA LEU A 153 35.56 -24.47 6.47
C LEU A 153 35.45 -23.44 7.60
N LYS A 154 34.61 -23.74 8.60
CA LYS A 154 34.59 -22.95 9.84
C LYS A 154 35.91 -23.17 10.55
N SER A 155 36.74 -22.14 10.64
CA SER A 155 37.95 -22.18 11.43
C SER A 155 37.60 -22.49 12.89
N GLU A 156 38.06 -23.62 13.42
CA GLU A 156 37.77 -24.10 14.79
C GLU A 156 38.24 -23.15 15.92
N GLY A 157 38.91 -22.04 15.57
CA GLY A 157 39.52 -21.10 16.51
C GLY A 157 38.74 -19.82 16.82
N ARG A 158 37.51 -19.63 16.31
CA ARG A 158 36.70 -18.46 16.66
C ARG A 158 35.37 -18.91 17.25
N ALA A 159 35.40 -19.29 18.53
CA ALA A 159 34.19 -19.35 19.35
C ALA A 159 33.39 -18.09 19.07
N ALA A 160 32.14 -18.26 18.65
CA ALA A 160 31.27 -17.16 18.26
C ALA A 160 31.18 -16.16 19.41
N SER A 161 31.96 -15.07 19.32
CA SER A 161 31.61 -13.83 19.98
C SER A 161 30.34 -13.38 19.28
N THR A 162 29.20 -13.70 19.86
CA THR A 162 27.97 -12.95 19.71
C THR A 162 28.30 -11.52 20.14
N GLU A 163 28.81 -10.70 19.22
CA GLU A 163 28.80 -9.26 19.37
C GLU A 163 27.37 -8.79 19.08
N PRO A 164 26.63 -8.31 20.09
CA PRO A 164 25.37 -7.64 19.85
C PRO A 164 25.71 -6.30 19.19
N THR A 165 25.31 -6.13 17.93
CA THR A 165 25.39 -4.82 17.28
C THR A 165 24.29 -3.92 17.86
N ASN A 166 24.73 -3.03 18.75
CA ASN A 166 24.19 -1.72 19.11
C ASN A 166 22.73 -1.58 19.60
N GLY A 167 22.61 -1.36 20.91
CA GLY A 167 21.55 -0.59 21.56
C GLY A 167 22.04 -0.09 22.93
N HIS A 168 22.05 1.24 23.11
CA HIS A 168 22.64 1.97 24.23
C HIS A 168 22.26 1.47 25.64
N THR A 169 23.25 1.06 26.44
CA THR A 169 23.12 0.94 27.90
C THR A 169 23.90 2.07 28.56
N ARG A 170 23.18 2.95 29.26
CA ARG A 170 23.74 3.93 30.20
C ARG A 170 24.46 3.19 31.32
N VAL A 171 25.70 3.58 31.55
CA VAL A 171 26.48 3.32 32.76
C VAL A 171 25.69 3.90 33.94
N HIS A 172 25.42 3.06 34.95
CA HIS A 172 25.03 3.52 36.27
C HIS A 172 26.04 2.95 37.26
N ASP A 173 26.73 3.86 37.93
CA ASP A 173 27.76 3.61 38.93
C ASP A 173 27.23 2.87 40.17
N ASP A 174 28.19 2.19 40.79
CA ASP A 174 28.23 1.66 42.15
C ASP A 174 27.52 2.54 43.20
N ILE A 175 26.87 1.89 44.16
CA ILE A 175 27.07 2.13 45.61
C ILE A 175 26.57 0.88 46.34
N SER A 176 27.51 0.26 47.05
CA SER A 176 27.32 -0.79 48.06
C SER A 176 26.59 -0.24 49.28
N ASP A 177 25.70 -1.03 49.89
CA ASP A 177 25.62 -1.09 51.36
C ASP A 177 25.00 -2.40 51.85
N GLU A 178 25.58 -2.93 52.93
CA GLU A 178 25.20 -4.16 53.62
C GLU A 178 23.89 -3.99 54.40
N GLN A 179 22.98 -4.97 54.35
CA GLN A 179 22.32 -5.47 55.57
C GLN A 179 21.46 -6.72 55.35
N GLU A 180 21.62 -7.66 56.28
CA GLU A 180 20.89 -8.92 56.43
C GLU A 180 19.38 -8.72 56.68
N GLY A 181 18.53 -9.60 56.14
CA GLY A 181 17.16 -9.77 56.62
C GLY A 181 16.25 -10.63 55.74
N PRO A 182 15.27 -11.38 56.30
CA PRO A 182 14.91 -12.70 55.76
C PRO A 182 13.61 -12.77 54.95
N ALA A 183 13.65 -13.72 54.01
CA ALA A 183 12.57 -14.53 53.41
C ALA A 183 11.11 -14.06 53.53
N HIS A 184 10.56 -13.53 52.44
CA HIS A 184 9.12 -13.65 52.15
C HIS A 184 8.82 -14.00 50.68
N LYS A 185 7.71 -14.72 50.54
CA LYS A 185 7.36 -15.62 49.44
C LYS A 185 6.98 -14.90 48.15
N ARG A 186 7.40 -15.52 47.05
CA ARG A 186 7.09 -15.22 45.64
C ARG A 186 5.57 -15.15 45.38
N ALA A 187 5.12 -14.06 44.78
CA ALA A 187 3.91 -14.01 43.95
C ALA A 187 4.32 -13.51 42.54
N ARG A 188 4.15 -14.36 41.53
CA ARG A 188 4.49 -14.10 40.13
C ARG A 188 3.54 -13.03 39.57
N LYS A 189 4.08 -11.88 39.15
CA LYS A 189 3.41 -10.94 38.24
C LYS A 189 3.91 -11.18 36.81
N ALA A 190 2.97 -11.26 35.88
CA ALA A 190 3.19 -11.46 34.45
C ALA A 190 3.94 -10.26 33.81
N PRO A 191 4.68 -10.48 32.71
CA PRO A 191 5.45 -9.43 32.07
C PRO A 191 4.56 -8.46 31.27
N ARG A 192 4.84 -7.18 31.49
CA ARG A 192 4.29 -5.99 30.85
C ARG A 192 4.88 -5.88 29.43
N VAL A 193 4.01 -5.81 28.44
CA VAL A 193 4.34 -5.55 27.04
C VAL A 193 4.86 -4.11 26.93
N GLU A 194 6.10 -3.93 26.49
CA GLU A 194 6.62 -2.62 26.10
C GLU A 194 6.21 -2.33 24.66
N GLU A 195 5.57 -1.18 24.48
CA GLU A 195 5.19 -0.60 23.20
C GLU A 195 6.46 -0.17 22.44
N ILE A 196 6.66 -0.78 21.28
CA ILE A 196 7.69 -0.38 20.32
C ILE A 196 7.17 0.89 19.62
N SER A 197 7.91 1.98 19.81
CA SER A 197 7.73 3.25 19.12
C SER A 197 8.13 3.09 17.65
N ASP A 198 7.14 2.91 16.79
CA ASP A 198 7.31 2.82 15.34
C ASP A 198 7.52 4.23 14.75
N SER A 199 8.73 4.47 14.28
CA SER A 199 9.15 5.69 13.60
C SER A 199 9.04 5.45 12.10
N GLU A 200 7.83 5.60 11.55
CA GLU A 200 7.60 5.53 10.11
C GLU A 200 7.64 6.92 9.47
N GLU A 201 8.50 7.06 8.46
CA GLU A 201 8.56 8.19 7.56
C GLU A 201 7.27 8.26 6.73
N GLU A 202 6.57 9.39 6.85
CA GLU A 202 5.25 9.63 6.31
C GLU A 202 5.31 9.87 4.79
N GLU A 203 5.24 8.80 3.99
CA GLU A 203 5.03 8.87 2.55
C GLU A 203 3.57 9.25 2.26
N VAL A 204 3.35 10.55 1.99
CA VAL A 204 2.03 11.13 1.69
C VAL A 204 1.55 10.66 0.32
N VAL A 205 0.92 9.48 0.25
CA VAL A 205 0.18 9.03 -0.94
C VAL A 205 -1.15 9.78 -1.00
N GLU A 206 -1.15 10.83 -1.83
CA GLU A 206 -2.27 11.70 -2.15
C GLU A 206 -3.41 10.87 -2.76
N LEU A 207 -4.51 10.73 -2.01
CA LEU A 207 -5.74 10.08 -2.46
C LEU A 207 -6.33 10.95 -3.60
N ILE A 208 -6.22 10.45 -4.83
CA ILE A 208 -6.87 11.00 -6.01
C ILE A 208 -8.38 10.80 -5.84
N ASP A 209 -9.11 11.85 -5.50
CA ASP A 209 -10.56 11.89 -5.67
C ASP A 209 -10.85 11.81 -7.19
N GLU A 210 -11.44 10.70 -7.62
CA GLU A 210 -11.92 10.53 -8.99
C GLU A 210 -13.17 11.39 -9.23
N ASP A 211 -12.95 12.51 -9.93
CA ASP A 211 -14.00 13.34 -10.52
C ASP A 211 -14.86 12.55 -11.52
N LEU A 212 -16.05 12.14 -11.07
CA LEU A 212 -17.16 11.80 -11.95
C LEU A 212 -17.75 13.07 -12.59
N PRO A 213 -18.23 13.01 -13.85
CA PRO A 213 -18.77 14.18 -14.54
C PRO A 213 -20.11 14.61 -13.94
N ARG A 214 -20.11 15.72 -13.17
CA ARG A 214 -21.32 16.40 -12.71
C ARG A 214 -22.08 17.02 -13.89
N LYS A 215 -23.25 16.46 -14.19
CA LYS A 215 -24.33 17.17 -14.90
C LYS A 215 -24.79 18.35 -14.05
N THR A 216 -24.78 19.53 -14.64
CA THR A 216 -25.33 20.78 -14.10
C THR A 216 -26.83 20.66 -13.84
N ARG A 217 -27.24 20.67 -12.56
CA ARG A 217 -28.58 21.08 -12.13
C ARG A 217 -28.45 21.99 -10.90
N LEU A 218 -29.17 23.10 -10.96
CA LEU A 218 -29.17 24.23 -10.03
C LEU A 218 -29.61 23.81 -8.60
N PRO A 219 -29.01 24.34 -7.52
CA PRO A 219 -29.42 24.04 -6.15
C PRO A 219 -30.35 25.15 -5.63
N GLY A 220 -31.61 24.80 -5.33
CA GLY A 220 -32.54 25.77 -4.75
C GLY A 220 -33.91 25.19 -4.42
N ALA A 221 -34.00 24.29 -3.43
CA ALA A 221 -35.26 24.00 -2.71
C ALA A 221 -35.05 23.19 -1.42
N ASP A 222 -34.14 22.21 -1.41
CA ASP A 222 -34.11 21.20 -0.32
C ASP A 222 -33.43 21.64 1.00
N ALA A 223 -32.59 22.67 0.97
CA ALA A 223 -31.93 23.15 2.19
C ALA A 223 -32.91 23.79 3.19
N ARG A 224 -34.05 24.33 2.72
CA ARG A 224 -35.05 24.99 3.58
C ARG A 224 -36.00 24.01 4.26
N LEU A 225 -36.19 22.79 3.73
CA LEU A 225 -37.04 21.78 4.36
C LEU A 225 -36.35 21.10 5.56
N ARG A 226 -35.02 20.87 5.49
CA ARG A 226 -34.26 20.24 6.59
C ARG A 226 -34.16 21.14 7.83
N ASP A 227 -34.11 22.46 7.64
CA ASP A 227 -34.04 23.42 8.73
C ASP A 227 -35.38 23.58 9.47
N ARG A 228 -36.51 23.40 8.75
CA ARG A 228 -37.85 23.39 9.36
C ARG A 228 -38.10 22.13 10.19
N ALA A 229 -37.60 20.97 9.76
CA ALA A 229 -37.70 19.71 10.49
C ALA A 229 -36.82 19.67 11.78
N ARG A 230 -35.69 20.38 11.78
CA ARG A 230 -34.84 20.53 12.98
C ARG A 230 -35.47 21.42 14.05
N ARG A 231 -36.17 22.49 13.66
CA ARG A 231 -36.87 23.38 14.61
C ARG A 231 -38.09 22.73 15.27
N THR A 232 -38.77 21.81 14.59
CA THR A 232 -39.91 21.07 15.17
C THR A 232 -39.49 19.96 16.13
N ARG A 233 -38.28 19.38 16.00
CA ARG A 233 -37.75 18.42 16.99
C ARG A 233 -37.26 19.09 18.27
N ALA A 234 -36.57 20.22 18.16
CA ALA A 234 -36.08 20.96 19.34
C ALA A 234 -37.21 21.54 20.22
N ALA A 235 -38.38 21.86 19.63
CA ALA A 235 -39.55 22.31 20.39
C ALA A 235 -40.30 21.17 21.10
N SER A 236 -40.11 19.91 20.69
CA SER A 236 -40.76 18.74 21.29
C SER A 236 -39.98 18.18 22.49
N GLU A 237 -38.69 18.50 22.62
CA GLU A 237 -37.84 18.02 23.73
C GLU A 237 -37.92 18.88 25.00
N GLN A 238 -38.54 20.07 24.94
CA GLN A 238 -38.68 20.96 26.10
C GLN A 238 -40.03 20.83 26.85
N ALA A 239 -40.91 19.91 26.47
CA ALA A 239 -42.29 19.91 26.96
C ALA A 239 -42.66 18.83 28.02
N ASN A 240 -41.75 17.99 28.51
CA ASN A 240 -42.10 16.99 29.54
C ASN A 240 -41.00 16.80 30.60
N PRO A 241 -41.26 17.09 31.90
CA PRO A 241 -40.37 16.70 33.00
C PRO A 241 -40.64 15.25 33.48
N PRO A 242 -39.68 14.61 34.19
CA PRO A 242 -39.73 13.20 34.53
C PRO A 242 -40.47 12.91 35.86
N THR A 243 -41.21 11.80 35.90
CA THR A 243 -41.76 11.20 37.12
C THR A 243 -40.92 9.99 37.59
N PRO A 244 -40.76 9.75 38.91
CA PRO A 244 -39.84 8.77 39.50
C PRO A 244 -40.48 7.36 39.71
N PRO A 245 -39.73 6.35 40.22
CA PRO A 245 -39.80 4.96 39.77
C PRO A 245 -40.70 4.05 40.61
N VAL A 246 -41.14 2.94 40.01
CA VAL A 246 -41.73 1.78 40.70
C VAL A 246 -41.11 0.49 40.18
N SER A 247 -40.69 -0.34 41.14
CA SER A 247 -40.03 -1.64 41.07
C SER A 247 -40.90 -2.78 40.50
N GLN A 248 -40.23 -3.86 40.07
CA GLN A 248 -40.55 -5.32 40.18
C GLN A 248 -39.97 -6.05 38.95
N THR A 249 -38.91 -6.87 39.08
CA THR A 249 -38.82 -8.32 39.44
C THR A 249 -39.38 -9.30 38.40
N GLU A 250 -38.65 -10.42 38.25
CA GLU A 250 -38.93 -11.69 37.54
C GLU A 250 -38.48 -11.74 36.06
N GLU A 251 -37.42 -12.49 35.72
CA GLU A 251 -37.31 -13.96 35.63
C GLU A 251 -38.14 -14.51 34.46
N ILE A 252 -37.48 -14.88 33.36
CA ILE A 252 -37.87 -15.89 32.34
C ILE A 252 -36.63 -16.10 31.45
N GLN A 253 -35.91 -17.21 31.61
CA GLN A 253 -36.11 -18.52 30.98
C GLN A 253 -35.52 -18.63 29.56
N ASP A 254 -34.42 -19.38 29.54
CA ASP A 254 -33.57 -19.78 28.43
C ASP A 254 -34.22 -20.96 27.68
N LEU A 255 -34.65 -20.74 26.43
CA LEU A 255 -35.18 -21.77 25.54
C LEU A 255 -34.92 -21.39 24.06
N SER A 256 -33.91 -22.02 23.44
CA SER A 256 -34.01 -22.40 22.01
C SER A 256 -33.09 -23.58 21.68
N MET A 257 -33.58 -24.78 21.97
CA MET A 257 -33.34 -25.94 21.10
C MET A 257 -34.54 -26.07 20.16
N ILE A 258 -34.34 -26.04 18.84
CA ILE A 258 -35.29 -26.63 17.88
C ILE A 258 -34.53 -27.46 16.85
N ASP A 259 -34.68 -28.76 17.11
CA ASP A 259 -34.78 -29.95 16.28
C ASP A 259 -34.82 -29.82 14.73
N LEU A 260 -34.12 -30.77 14.11
CA LEU A 260 -34.01 -31.03 12.69
C LEU A 260 -34.80 -32.32 12.37
N THR A 261 -35.99 -32.21 11.77
CA THR A 261 -36.62 -33.35 11.07
C THR A 261 -37.25 -32.92 9.74
N ILE A 262 -36.56 -33.35 8.68
CA ILE A 262 -37.03 -34.00 7.44
C ILE A 262 -38.47 -33.67 6.96
N ASN A 263 -38.58 -33.19 5.72
CA ASN A 263 -39.58 -33.64 4.76
C ASN A 263 -39.12 -33.41 3.31
N ASP A 264 -38.73 -34.51 2.66
CA ASP A 264 -38.55 -34.63 1.22
C ASP A 264 -39.91 -34.59 0.52
N ASN A 265 -40.09 -33.66 -0.43
CA ASN A 265 -41.22 -33.69 -1.35
C ASN A 265 -40.76 -33.22 -2.75
N PRO A 266 -40.69 -34.08 -3.78
CA PRO A 266 -40.21 -33.71 -5.10
C PRO A 266 -41.26 -32.90 -5.89
N PRO A 267 -40.85 -31.88 -6.68
CA PRO A 267 -41.77 -31.07 -7.47
C PRO A 267 -42.28 -31.80 -8.74
N PRO A 268 -43.53 -31.55 -9.18
CA PRO A 268 -44.09 -32.16 -10.39
C PRO A 268 -43.52 -31.56 -11.70
N PRO A 269 -43.51 -32.33 -12.80
CA PRO A 269 -42.95 -31.91 -14.09
C PRO A 269 -43.82 -30.89 -14.85
N PRO A 270 -43.21 -30.04 -15.69
CA PRO A 270 -43.93 -29.03 -16.47
C PRO A 270 -44.68 -29.62 -17.69
N PRO A 271 -45.81 -29.01 -18.11
CA PRO A 271 -46.58 -29.47 -19.26
C PRO A 271 -45.92 -29.16 -20.61
N PRO A 272 -46.21 -29.94 -21.68
CA PRO A 272 -45.57 -29.83 -22.99
C PRO A 272 -46.05 -28.60 -23.80
N PRO A 273 -45.20 -28.05 -24.68
CA PRO A 273 -45.54 -26.87 -25.47
C PRO A 273 -46.53 -27.20 -26.60
N ALA A 274 -47.57 -26.38 -26.68
CA ALA A 274 -48.54 -26.40 -27.78
C ALA A 274 -47.87 -25.97 -29.09
N PHE A 275 -47.99 -26.85 -30.09
CA PHE A 275 -47.76 -26.54 -31.49
C PHE A 275 -48.77 -25.49 -31.99
N SER A 276 -48.28 -24.49 -32.73
CA SER A 276 -49.10 -23.72 -33.66
C SER A 276 -48.34 -23.50 -34.97
N PHE A 277 -48.75 -24.28 -35.95
CA PHE A 277 -48.54 -24.08 -37.38
C PHE A 277 -49.43 -22.93 -37.87
N ASN A 278 -48.88 -22.00 -38.66
CA ASN A 278 -49.40 -21.58 -39.99
C ASN A 278 -48.67 -20.36 -40.61
N PRO A 279 -48.76 -20.13 -41.95
CA PRO A 279 -47.58 -19.92 -42.82
C PRO A 279 -47.64 -18.62 -43.66
N PRO A 280 -47.13 -18.51 -44.92
CA PRO A 280 -46.17 -17.49 -45.32
C PRO A 280 -46.75 -16.32 -46.14
N GLY A 281 -46.21 -15.12 -45.93
CA GLY A 281 -46.60 -13.90 -46.64
C GLY A 281 -45.51 -13.37 -47.57
N ASN A 282 -45.72 -13.60 -48.85
CA ASN A 282 -45.01 -13.07 -50.02
C ASN A 282 -45.08 -11.53 -50.13
N LYS A 283 -44.02 -10.88 -50.67
CA LYS A 283 -43.96 -9.70 -51.59
C LYS A 283 -42.66 -8.90 -51.36
N ARG A 284 -41.67 -8.93 -52.28
CA ARG A 284 -41.53 -8.12 -53.51
C ARG A 284 -41.57 -6.60 -53.30
N GLY A 285 -40.48 -5.94 -53.73
CA GLY A 285 -40.28 -4.50 -53.92
C GLY A 285 -38.79 -4.19 -53.69
N PHE A 286 -37.89 -4.30 -54.67
CA PHE A 286 -37.76 -3.48 -55.88
C PHE A 286 -37.79 -1.99 -55.56
N TYR A 287 -36.60 -1.40 -55.39
CA TYR A 287 -36.20 -0.13 -56.00
C TYR A 287 -34.66 -0.09 -56.07
N GLU A 288 -34.17 -0.26 -57.29
CA GLU A 288 -32.95 0.42 -57.76
C GLU A 288 -33.15 1.93 -57.67
N ASN A 289 -32.09 2.63 -57.27
CA ASN A 289 -31.64 3.96 -57.72
C ASN A 289 -30.42 4.30 -56.83
N ASP A 290 -29.20 4.16 -57.29
CA ASP A 290 -28.49 4.98 -58.29
C ASP A 290 -28.09 6.38 -57.76
N ALA A 291 -26.79 6.64 -57.95
CA ALA A 291 -26.03 7.88 -57.95
C ALA A 291 -26.37 9.05 -56.99
N SER A 292 -25.39 9.40 -56.13
CA SER A 292 -24.76 10.75 -56.02
C SER A 292 -23.95 10.82 -54.72
N ASN A 293 -22.63 10.71 -54.77
CA ASN A 293 -21.68 11.82 -54.94
C ASN A 293 -22.03 13.07 -54.10
N GLY A 294 -21.42 13.18 -52.92
CA GLY A 294 -21.57 14.34 -52.04
C GLY A 294 -20.46 14.41 -51.00
N GLN A 295 -19.32 14.98 -51.38
CA GLN A 295 -18.29 15.40 -50.42
C GLN A 295 -18.84 16.50 -49.50
N PRO A 296 -18.65 16.42 -48.17
CA PRO A 296 -18.86 17.58 -47.32
C PRO A 296 -17.60 18.45 -47.26
N ALA A 297 -17.84 19.72 -47.57
CA ALA A 297 -16.92 20.83 -47.66
C ALA A 297 -16.04 21.06 -46.43
N LYS A 298 -14.78 21.42 -46.72
CA LYS A 298 -13.77 21.99 -45.83
C LYS A 298 -14.31 23.28 -45.18
N ARG A 299 -14.67 23.24 -43.90
CA ARG A 299 -14.89 24.45 -43.09
C ARG A 299 -13.55 25.04 -42.67
N ARG A 300 -13.34 26.31 -43.08
CA ARG A 300 -12.21 27.17 -42.74
C ARG A 300 -12.03 27.30 -41.23
N ARG A 301 -10.78 27.14 -40.82
CA ARG A 301 -10.23 27.29 -39.46
C ARG A 301 -10.21 28.78 -39.10
N VAL A 302 -10.93 29.18 -38.04
CA VAL A 302 -10.75 30.49 -37.40
C VAL A 302 -9.62 30.33 -36.38
N GLY A 303 -8.54 31.10 -36.54
CA GLY A 303 -7.37 31.08 -35.67
C GLY A 303 -7.73 31.51 -34.25
N SER A 304 -7.40 30.66 -33.28
CA SER A 304 -7.47 30.96 -31.85
C SER A 304 -6.06 31.33 -31.33
N PRO A 305 -5.96 32.20 -30.31
CA PRO A 305 -4.72 32.89 -29.97
C PRO A 305 -3.71 31.96 -29.31
N VAL A 306 -2.45 32.17 -29.67
CA VAL A 306 -1.27 31.43 -29.20
C VAL A 306 -1.18 31.51 -27.67
N LYS A 307 -1.53 30.43 -26.99
CA LYS A 307 -1.33 30.28 -25.55
C LYS A 307 0.15 29.96 -25.29
N SER A 308 0.83 30.93 -24.69
CA SER A 308 2.13 30.78 -24.07
C SER A 308 2.18 29.53 -23.19
N LYS A 309 3.20 28.70 -23.42
CA LYS A 309 3.54 27.51 -22.62
C LYS A 309 4.00 27.98 -21.23
N ARG A 310 3.05 28.19 -20.31
CA ARG A 310 3.36 28.11 -18.88
C ARG A 310 3.34 26.65 -18.47
N ALA A 311 4.41 26.22 -17.80
CA ALA A 311 4.53 24.89 -17.23
C ALA A 311 3.30 24.57 -16.36
N PRO A 312 2.79 23.33 -16.37
CA PRO A 312 1.65 22.96 -15.55
C PRO A 312 2.08 22.99 -14.07
N GLN A 313 1.76 24.09 -13.38
CA GLN A 313 1.72 24.09 -11.92
C GLN A 313 0.75 22.99 -11.49
N THR A 314 1.24 22.12 -10.61
CA THR A 314 0.48 20.96 -10.15
C THR A 314 -0.77 21.43 -9.41
N VAL A 315 -1.87 20.69 -9.50
CA VAL A 315 -3.15 21.03 -8.84
C VAL A 315 -2.94 21.29 -7.34
N LYS A 316 -1.97 20.61 -6.73
CA LYS A 316 -1.47 20.80 -5.36
C LYS A 316 -0.97 22.21 -5.08
N GLU A 317 -0.21 22.81 -5.99
CA GLU A 317 0.32 24.17 -5.86
C GLU A 317 -0.81 25.21 -5.89
N ARG A 318 -1.82 24.99 -6.75
CA ARG A 318 -3.02 25.84 -6.79
C ARG A 318 -3.89 25.74 -5.54
N LEU A 319 -4.02 24.56 -4.93
CA LEU A 319 -4.75 24.40 -3.67
C LEU A 319 -3.98 25.06 -2.51
N ALA A 320 -2.65 24.92 -2.47
CA ALA A 320 -1.80 25.57 -1.47
C ALA A 320 -1.83 27.10 -1.60
N GLU A 321 -1.77 27.64 -2.82
CA GLU A 321 -1.94 29.07 -3.07
C GLU A 321 -3.33 29.57 -2.65
N ARG A 322 -4.39 28.81 -2.95
CA ARG A 322 -5.76 29.17 -2.52
C ARG A 322 -5.92 29.14 -1.00
N GLY A 323 -5.24 28.21 -0.32
CA GLY A 323 -5.17 28.15 1.14
C GLY A 323 -4.42 29.34 1.74
N LYS A 324 -3.28 29.74 1.15
CA LYS A 324 -2.50 30.92 1.55
C LYS A 324 -3.28 32.21 1.33
N ALA A 325 -3.92 32.37 0.17
CA ALA A 325 -4.77 33.53 -0.13
C ALA A 325 -5.95 33.63 0.85
N GLY A 326 -6.59 32.51 1.21
CA GLY A 326 -7.67 32.49 2.19
C GLY A 326 -7.22 32.74 3.64
N ARG A 327 -5.95 32.54 3.98
CA ARG A 327 -5.38 32.96 5.27
C ARG A 327 -5.06 34.45 5.25
N ALA A 328 -4.38 34.94 4.20
CA ALA A 328 -4.06 36.35 4.04
C ALA A 328 -5.32 37.23 4.06
N GLN A 329 -6.40 36.82 3.40
CA GLN A 329 -7.66 37.58 3.39
C GLN A 329 -8.33 37.63 4.77
N ARG A 330 -8.19 36.57 5.59
CA ARG A 330 -8.70 36.56 6.98
C ARG A 330 -7.85 37.44 7.90
N GLU A 331 -6.55 37.43 7.71
CA GLU A 331 -5.60 38.27 8.45
C GLU A 331 -5.77 39.75 8.11
N GLU A 332 -5.97 40.07 6.82
CA GLU A 332 -6.30 41.42 6.35
C GLU A 332 -7.64 41.91 6.92
N ALA A 333 -8.68 41.05 6.92
CA ALA A 333 -9.96 41.40 7.52
C ALA A 333 -9.85 41.64 9.04
N LEU A 334 -9.01 40.87 9.75
CA LEU A 334 -8.73 41.06 11.17
C LEU A 334 -7.99 42.39 11.43
N MET A 335 -6.97 42.69 10.63
CA MET A 335 -6.25 43.97 10.66
C MET A 335 -7.19 45.15 10.39
N GLN A 336 -8.07 45.07 9.39
CA GLN A 336 -9.06 46.12 9.11
C GLN A 336 -10.02 46.32 10.28
N ASN A 337 -10.44 45.25 10.96
CA ASN A 337 -11.31 45.35 12.13
C ASN A 337 -10.59 46.01 13.33
N LEU A 338 -9.30 45.72 13.52
CA LEU A 338 -8.47 46.40 14.53
C LEU A 338 -8.33 47.89 14.25
N TYR A 339 -8.05 48.29 12.99
CA TYR A 339 -7.98 49.71 12.62
C TYR A 339 -9.32 50.42 12.77
N ALA A 340 -10.44 49.77 12.40
CA ALA A 340 -11.76 50.33 12.58
C ALA A 340 -12.10 50.57 14.07
N ASN A 341 -11.75 49.61 14.94
CA ASN A 341 -11.95 49.76 16.39
C ASN A 341 -11.03 50.83 17.00
N ALA A 342 -9.77 50.91 16.57
CA ALA A 342 -8.85 51.96 17.01
C ALA A 342 -9.31 53.36 16.57
N ALA A 343 -9.81 53.49 15.34
CA ALA A 343 -10.39 54.75 14.85
C ALA A 343 -11.62 55.14 15.67
N ALA A 344 -12.53 54.20 15.95
CA ALA A 344 -13.73 54.47 16.76
C ALA A 344 -13.40 54.92 18.20
N GLN A 345 -12.35 54.36 18.82
CA GLN A 345 -11.88 54.81 20.13
C GLN A 345 -11.33 56.24 20.08
N PHE A 346 -10.66 56.62 18.99
CA PHE A 346 -10.13 57.98 18.82
C PHE A 346 -11.25 59.01 18.62
N THR A 347 -12.32 58.67 17.89
CA THR A 347 -13.46 59.57 17.70
C THR A 347 -14.24 59.80 19.00
N GLN A 348 -14.46 58.73 19.80
CA GLN A 348 -15.14 58.84 21.10
C GLN A 348 -14.34 59.66 22.13
N ALA A 349 -13.01 59.64 22.07
CA ALA A 349 -12.16 60.48 22.90
C ALA A 349 -12.21 61.97 22.49
N SER A 350 -12.53 62.30 21.23
CA SER A 350 -12.62 63.69 20.78
C SER A 350 -13.99 64.33 21.05
N GLU A 351 -15.07 63.54 21.05
CA GLU A 351 -16.43 64.04 21.29
C GLU A 351 -16.72 64.30 22.77
N SER A 352 -15.95 63.72 23.69
CA SER A 352 -16.05 63.98 25.13
C SER A 352 -15.32 65.26 25.60
N SER A 353 -14.62 65.97 24.70
CA SER A 353 -13.82 67.15 25.03
C SER A 353 -14.46 68.50 24.65
N THR A 354 -15.67 68.53 24.07
CA THR A 354 -16.22 69.77 23.48
C THR A 354 -17.55 70.21 24.09
N GLN A 355 -17.56 70.46 25.40
CA GLN A 355 -18.62 71.25 26.06
C GLN A 355 -18.04 72.09 27.22
N SER A 356 -17.23 73.09 26.87
CA SER A 356 -17.09 74.32 27.67
C SER A 356 -16.58 75.44 26.77
N GLY A 357 -17.32 76.54 26.78
CA GLY A 357 -17.31 77.57 25.76
C GLY A 357 -16.07 78.46 25.69
N ALA A 358 -15.82 78.90 24.46
CA ALA A 358 -15.44 80.24 24.03
C ALA A 358 -15.05 81.27 25.11
N SER A 359 -13.81 81.80 25.00
CA SER A 359 -13.58 83.22 24.69
C SER A 359 -12.08 83.55 24.60
N THR A 360 -11.69 84.08 23.43
CA THR A 360 -10.88 85.31 23.27
C THR A 360 -9.36 85.30 23.54
N SER A 361 -8.64 85.72 22.48
CA SER A 361 -7.31 86.39 22.38
C SER A 361 -6.03 85.55 22.17
N GLN A 362 -5.39 85.76 21.00
CA GLN A 362 -3.92 85.84 20.83
C GLN A 362 -3.34 86.99 21.71
N PRO A 363 -2.01 87.18 21.93
CA PRO A 363 -0.83 86.68 21.19
C PRO A 363 0.43 86.31 22.05
N SER A 364 1.52 85.91 21.37
CA SER A 364 2.97 86.06 21.74
C SER A 364 3.50 85.39 23.03
N GLN A 365 4.51 84.52 22.96
CA GLN A 365 5.96 84.85 22.97
C GLN A 365 6.38 85.74 24.15
N GLU A 366 6.83 85.13 25.26
CA GLU A 366 8.00 85.48 26.09
C GLU A 366 7.88 84.99 27.55
N SER A 367 8.92 84.27 27.99
CA SER A 367 9.55 84.37 29.32
C SER A 367 8.82 83.95 30.61
N TYR A 368 9.65 83.80 31.66
CA TYR A 368 9.38 83.48 33.09
C TYR A 368 9.26 81.99 33.42
N ALA A 369 10.25 81.36 34.04
CA ALA A 369 10.79 81.60 35.39
C ALA A 369 9.73 81.34 36.49
N SER A 370 10.14 80.48 37.42
CA SER A 370 9.66 80.38 38.80
C SER A 370 8.27 79.74 39.00
N ASN A 371 8.27 78.49 39.45
CA ASN A 371 7.68 78.17 40.75
C ASN A 371 8.18 76.80 41.24
N GLU A 372 9.37 76.83 41.85
CA GLU A 372 9.69 75.97 42.98
C GLU A 372 8.62 76.21 44.05
N SER A 373 7.52 75.45 43.98
CA SER A 373 6.55 75.40 45.06
C SER A 373 7.13 74.51 46.14
N GLN A 374 8.00 75.10 46.95
CA GLN A 374 8.37 74.65 48.30
C GLN A 374 7.11 74.64 49.18
N ASN A 375 6.27 73.63 48.98
CA ASN A 375 5.40 73.09 50.02
C ASN A 375 5.80 71.62 50.18
N ASP A 376 7.06 71.42 50.56
CA ASP A 376 7.49 70.19 51.21
C ASP A 376 6.90 70.23 52.62
N ASP A 377 5.61 69.91 52.73
CA ASP A 377 5.12 69.29 53.95
C ASP A 377 6.05 68.10 54.20
N PRO A 378 6.74 68.03 55.35
CA PRO A 378 7.55 66.87 55.67
C PRO A 378 6.60 65.71 55.95
N ILE A 379 6.13 65.06 54.88
CA ILE A 379 5.67 63.69 54.92
C ILE A 379 6.86 62.96 55.53
N SER A 380 6.71 62.62 56.81
CA SER A 380 7.74 61.98 57.62
C SER A 380 8.36 60.85 56.79
N LEU A 381 9.69 60.73 56.80
CA LEU A 381 10.44 59.73 56.05
C LEU A 381 9.80 58.33 56.19
N GLU A 382 9.29 58.02 57.38
CA GLU A 382 8.50 56.84 57.72
C GLU A 382 7.23 56.64 56.88
N GLU A 383 6.46 57.69 56.59
CA GLU A 383 5.22 57.58 55.79
C GLU A 383 5.53 57.33 54.31
N LYS A 384 6.62 57.92 53.79
CA LYS A 384 7.10 57.63 52.43
C LYS A 384 7.61 56.20 52.30
N ILE A 385 8.28 55.68 53.33
CA ILE A 385 8.69 54.27 53.41
C ILE A 385 7.46 53.36 53.46
N ARG A 386 6.43 53.70 54.26
CA ARG A 386 5.19 52.92 54.36
C ARG A 386 4.43 52.86 53.03
N ARG A 387 4.28 53.98 52.32
CA ARG A 387 3.63 54.01 50.99
C ARG A 387 4.42 53.24 49.94
N MET A 388 5.75 53.31 49.97
CA MET A 388 6.60 52.52 49.07
C MET A 388 6.46 51.01 49.34
N GLN A 389 6.41 50.60 50.61
CA GLN A 389 6.17 49.22 51.00
C GLN A 389 4.78 48.73 50.56
N GLU A 390 3.74 49.53 50.76
CA GLU A 390 2.36 49.21 50.34
C GLU A 390 2.21 49.15 48.82
N MET A 391 2.86 50.04 48.07
CA MET A 391 2.91 50.00 46.62
C MET A 391 3.62 48.73 46.13
N ASN A 392 4.73 48.35 46.77
CA ASN A 392 5.48 47.14 46.42
C ASN A 392 4.68 45.85 46.74
N THR A 393 3.99 45.78 47.88
CA THR A 393 3.12 44.63 48.19
C THR A 393 1.94 44.52 47.22
N TYR A 394 1.34 45.65 46.81
CA TYR A 394 0.29 45.67 45.79
C TYR A 394 0.81 45.21 44.42
N GLU A 395 2.00 45.67 44.00
CA GLU A 395 2.64 45.23 42.76
C GLU A 395 2.98 43.74 42.78
N GLN A 396 3.49 43.23 43.91
CA GLN A 396 3.75 41.81 44.11
C GLN A 396 2.46 40.98 44.03
N ALA A 397 1.37 41.42 44.65
CA ALA A 397 0.08 40.75 44.57
C ALA A 397 -0.46 40.71 43.13
N ARG A 398 -0.35 41.82 42.39
CA ARG A 398 -0.75 41.88 40.97
C ARG A 398 0.16 41.05 40.07
N ALA A 399 1.45 40.97 40.36
CA ALA A 399 2.38 40.09 39.66
C ALA A 399 2.04 38.62 39.91
N ALA A 400 1.71 38.24 41.15
CA ALA A 400 1.29 36.90 41.51
C ALA A 400 -0.03 36.49 40.83
N ASP A 401 -1.03 37.36 40.78
CA ASP A 401 -2.29 37.12 40.06
C ASP A 401 -2.08 36.95 38.54
N ARG A 402 -1.21 37.78 37.93
CA ARG A 402 -0.83 37.60 36.52
C ARG A 402 -0.12 36.27 36.26
N ALA A 403 0.81 35.88 37.14
CA ALA A 403 1.51 34.62 37.03
C ALA A 403 0.55 33.41 37.18
N LEU A 404 -0.44 33.50 38.07
CA LEU A 404 -1.46 32.48 38.23
C LEU A 404 -2.32 32.34 36.96
N ARG A 405 -2.82 33.44 36.39
CA ARG A 405 -3.60 33.41 35.14
C ARG A 405 -2.80 32.90 33.96
N GLU A 406 -1.52 33.26 33.87
CA GLU A 406 -0.65 32.76 32.80
C GLU A 406 -0.43 31.25 32.94
N ARG A 407 -0.24 30.75 34.17
CA ARG A 407 -0.15 29.31 34.43
C ARG A 407 -1.43 28.58 34.05
N GLU A 408 -2.59 29.09 34.45
CA GLU A 408 -3.89 28.51 34.08
C GLU A 408 -4.11 28.53 32.56
N ALA A 409 -3.74 29.61 31.88
CA ALA A 409 -3.82 29.71 30.42
C ALA A 409 -2.89 28.71 29.72
N ARG A 410 -1.67 28.50 30.24
CA ARG A 410 -0.73 27.48 29.72
C ARG A 410 -1.28 26.07 29.93
N GLU A 411 -1.78 25.75 31.12
CA GLU A 411 -2.38 24.45 31.43
C GLU A 411 -3.67 24.18 30.62
N ALA A 412 -4.48 25.21 30.36
CA ALA A 412 -5.65 25.10 29.49
C ALA A 412 -5.26 24.87 28.02
N ALA A 413 -4.25 25.59 27.53
CA ALA A 413 -3.73 25.42 26.18
C ALA A 413 -3.10 24.04 25.98
N GLU A 414 -2.39 23.53 26.98
CA GLU A 414 -1.82 22.17 26.95
C GLU A 414 -2.92 21.10 26.93
N ARG A 415 -3.95 21.23 27.77
CA ARG A 415 -5.12 20.33 27.75
C ARG A 415 -5.84 20.36 26.40
N GLN A 416 -5.97 21.53 25.78
CA GLN A 416 -6.57 21.63 24.45
C GLN A 416 -5.71 20.93 23.39
N ARG A 417 -4.38 21.13 23.43
CA ARG A 417 -3.46 20.42 22.51
C ARG A 417 -3.54 18.91 22.68
N GLN A 418 -3.56 18.40 23.90
CA GLN A 418 -3.70 16.97 24.17
C GLN A 418 -5.05 16.43 23.68
N ALA A 419 -6.15 17.18 23.87
CA ALA A 419 -7.47 16.79 23.37
C ALA A 419 -7.54 16.76 21.83
N ASP A 420 -6.95 17.76 21.17
CA ASP A 420 -6.90 17.83 19.70
C ASP A 420 -6.01 16.72 19.12
N GLU A 421 -4.88 16.41 19.76
CA GLU A 421 -3.99 15.31 19.36
C GLU A 421 -4.70 13.95 19.50
N LEU A 422 -5.39 13.70 20.62
CA LEU A 422 -6.17 12.47 20.81
C LEU A 422 -7.27 12.34 19.75
N ARG A 423 -7.95 13.44 19.42
CA ARG A 423 -8.98 13.46 18.36
C ARG A 423 -8.38 13.14 17.00
N ALA A 424 -7.23 13.75 16.65
CA ALA A 424 -6.56 13.51 15.37
C ALA A 424 -6.08 12.05 15.25
N ARG A 425 -5.53 11.47 16.33
CA ARG A 425 -5.13 10.05 16.37
C ARG A 425 -6.33 9.13 16.15
N HIS A 426 -7.44 9.38 16.84
CA HIS A 426 -8.66 8.59 16.71
C HIS A 426 -9.26 8.70 15.29
N GLU A 427 -9.28 9.90 14.70
CA GLU A 427 -9.73 10.09 13.31
C GLU A 427 -8.83 9.36 12.30
N LYS A 428 -7.50 9.39 12.49
CA LYS A 428 -6.55 8.64 11.65
C LYS A 428 -6.80 7.14 11.73
N GLN A 429 -6.96 6.60 12.94
CA GLN A 429 -7.27 5.17 13.16
C GLN A 429 -8.61 4.78 12.52
N GLN A 430 -9.66 5.59 12.68
CA GLN A 430 -10.95 5.33 12.04
C GLN A 430 -10.86 5.33 10.51
N ARG A 431 -10.09 6.26 9.94
CA ARG A 431 -9.90 6.34 8.49
C ARG A 431 -9.14 5.13 7.95
N GLU A 432 -8.10 4.70 8.65
CA GLU A 432 -7.31 3.53 8.28
C GLU A 432 -8.14 2.24 8.40
N GLU A 433 -8.90 2.08 9.49
CA GLU A 433 -9.78 0.95 9.67
C GLU A 433 -10.88 0.91 8.61
N ALA A 434 -11.49 2.06 8.27
CA ALA A 434 -12.46 2.16 7.20
C ALA A 434 -11.87 1.78 5.84
N LYS A 435 -10.64 2.22 5.54
CA LYS A 435 -9.92 1.84 4.31
C LYS A 435 -9.64 0.33 4.27
N ARG A 436 -9.23 -0.26 5.40
CA ARG A 436 -9.00 -1.71 5.53
C ARG A 436 -10.28 -2.51 5.31
N ARG A 437 -11.38 -2.11 5.96
CA ARG A 437 -12.70 -2.73 5.78
C ARG A 437 -13.19 -2.64 4.34
N ALA A 438 -13.06 -1.49 3.70
CA ALA A 438 -13.44 -1.32 2.29
C ALA A 438 -12.65 -2.25 1.35
N LYS A 439 -11.33 -2.36 1.55
CA LYS A 439 -10.47 -3.28 0.76
C LYS A 439 -10.84 -4.74 0.98
N GLU A 440 -11.15 -5.12 2.21
CA GLU A 440 -11.58 -6.48 2.54
C GLU A 440 -12.95 -6.83 1.94
N GLU A 441 -13.91 -5.90 2.00
CA GLU A 441 -15.23 -6.07 1.37
C GLU A 441 -15.11 -6.20 -0.15
N GLU A 442 -14.28 -5.38 -0.79
CA GLU A 442 -13.99 -5.49 -2.23
C GLU A 442 -13.40 -6.87 -2.57
N ARG A 443 -12.43 -7.35 -1.79
CA ARG A 443 -11.85 -8.69 -1.97
C ARG A 443 -12.91 -9.79 -1.82
N ARG A 444 -13.79 -9.66 -0.83
CA ARG A 444 -14.88 -10.62 -0.60
C ARG A 444 -15.91 -10.58 -1.73
N GLN A 445 -16.20 -9.41 -2.30
CA GLN A 445 -17.07 -9.28 -3.47
C GLN A 445 -16.44 -9.95 -4.69
N LYS A 446 -15.16 -9.68 -4.98
CA LYS A 446 -14.41 -10.36 -6.06
C LYS A 446 -14.40 -11.88 -5.89
N GLN A 447 -14.24 -12.39 -4.67
CA GLN A 447 -14.31 -13.82 -4.38
C GLN A 447 -15.70 -14.39 -4.65
N LYS A 448 -16.77 -13.74 -4.19
CA LYS A 448 -18.15 -14.17 -4.46
C LYS A 448 -18.49 -14.15 -5.94
N GLU A 449 -18.02 -13.15 -6.67
CA GLU A 449 -18.17 -13.06 -8.12
C GLU A 449 -17.41 -14.21 -8.81
N HIS A 450 -16.19 -14.50 -8.36
CA HIS A 450 -15.41 -15.62 -8.86
C HIS A 450 -16.15 -16.96 -8.61
N GLU A 451 -16.59 -17.22 -7.38
CA GLU A 451 -17.38 -18.39 -6.99
C GLU A 451 -18.65 -18.52 -7.84
N ARG A 452 -19.34 -17.41 -8.14
CA ARG A 452 -20.51 -17.42 -9.01
C ARG A 452 -20.21 -18.01 -10.40
N TRP A 453 -19.00 -17.83 -10.93
CA TRP A 453 -18.60 -18.44 -12.20
C TRP A 453 -18.14 -19.91 -12.06
N LEU A 454 -17.77 -20.34 -10.86
CA LEU A 454 -17.34 -21.71 -10.55
C LEU A 454 -18.48 -22.73 -10.46
N TYR A 455 -19.70 -22.32 -10.12
CA TYR A 455 -20.82 -23.25 -9.92
C TYR A 455 -21.80 -23.31 -11.10
N GLY A 456 -22.55 -24.40 -11.25
CA GLY A 456 -23.61 -24.55 -12.26
C GLY A 456 -23.13 -24.90 -13.68
N THR A 457 -24.07 -25.09 -14.60
CA THR A 457 -23.78 -25.49 -15.99
C THR A 457 -23.06 -24.37 -16.75
N TRP A 458 -21.99 -24.73 -17.45
CA TRP A 458 -21.22 -23.80 -18.28
C TRP A 458 -21.76 -23.81 -19.70
N THR A 459 -22.49 -22.76 -20.09
CA THR A 459 -23.10 -22.61 -21.41
C THR A 459 -22.42 -21.49 -22.21
N PRO A 460 -22.55 -21.46 -23.55
CA PRO A 460 -22.02 -20.36 -24.36
C PRO A 460 -22.55 -18.98 -23.93
N GLN A 461 -23.82 -18.90 -23.52
CA GLN A 461 -24.43 -17.69 -22.99
C GLN A 461 -23.74 -17.23 -21.70
N ARG A 462 -23.41 -18.18 -20.83
CA ARG A 462 -22.70 -17.88 -19.58
C ARG A 462 -21.26 -17.43 -19.81
N ALA A 463 -20.58 -18.03 -20.78
CA ALA A 463 -19.25 -17.57 -21.22
C ALA A 463 -19.31 -16.12 -21.74
N LEU A 464 -20.36 -15.75 -22.49
CA LEU A 464 -20.59 -14.37 -22.94
C LEU A 464 -20.82 -13.40 -21.79
N GLU A 465 -21.67 -13.77 -20.83
CA GLU A 465 -21.96 -12.95 -19.65
C GLU A 465 -20.70 -12.69 -18.83
N ARG A 466 -19.91 -13.74 -18.57
CA ARG A 466 -18.60 -13.60 -17.92
C ARG A 466 -17.69 -12.68 -18.72
N PHE A 467 -17.55 -12.94 -20.03
CA PHE A 467 -16.70 -12.13 -20.89
C PHE A 467 -17.08 -10.64 -20.83
N LYS A 468 -18.37 -10.31 -20.90
CA LYS A 468 -18.86 -8.92 -20.79
C LYS A 468 -18.58 -8.30 -19.43
N THR A 469 -18.89 -9.03 -18.35
CA THR A 469 -18.67 -8.55 -16.98
C THR A 469 -17.19 -8.30 -16.72
N GLN A 470 -16.36 -9.29 -17.02
CA GLN A 470 -14.91 -9.21 -16.85
C GLN A 470 -14.29 -8.12 -17.74
N SER A 471 -14.87 -7.90 -18.92
CA SER A 471 -14.44 -6.85 -19.84
C SER A 471 -14.61 -5.45 -19.27
N GLU A 472 -15.72 -5.20 -18.57
CA GLU A 472 -16.00 -3.92 -17.92
C GLU A 472 -15.05 -3.69 -16.74
N ILE A 473 -14.89 -4.71 -15.88
CA ILE A 473 -13.95 -4.68 -14.76
C ILE A 473 -12.52 -4.43 -15.26
N PHE A 474 -12.08 -5.18 -16.27
CA PHE A 474 -10.74 -5.03 -16.86
C PHE A 474 -10.54 -3.67 -17.51
N ASP A 475 -11.54 -3.08 -18.16
CA ASP A 475 -11.43 -1.74 -18.75
C ASP A 475 -11.39 -0.63 -17.69
N ALA A 476 -12.06 -0.80 -16.55
CA ALA A 476 -12.08 0.15 -15.45
C ALA A 476 -10.86 0.04 -14.51
N ALA A 477 -10.23 -1.13 -14.42
CA ALA A 477 -9.13 -1.38 -13.50
C ALA A 477 -7.89 -0.51 -13.75
N LYS A 478 -7.22 -0.12 -12.66
CA LYS A 478 -5.86 0.45 -12.69
C LYS A 478 -4.89 -0.65 -12.26
N PHE A 479 -3.92 -0.93 -13.11
CA PHE A 479 -2.92 -1.96 -12.87
C PHE A 479 -1.70 -1.33 -12.20
N THR A 480 -1.42 -1.73 -10.97
CA THR A 480 -0.34 -1.22 -10.11
C THR A 480 0.35 -2.39 -9.43
N ALA A 481 1.57 -2.20 -8.91
CA ALA A 481 2.27 -3.24 -8.16
C ALA A 481 1.47 -3.71 -6.92
N GLU A 482 0.74 -2.80 -6.26
CA GLU A 482 -0.13 -3.14 -5.11
C GLU A 482 -1.39 -3.94 -5.48
N ASN A 483 -1.75 -3.96 -6.76
CA ASN A 483 -2.94 -4.65 -7.27
C ASN A 483 -2.57 -5.33 -8.58
N PRO A 484 -1.73 -6.38 -8.48
CA PRO A 484 -1.23 -7.09 -9.65
C PRO A 484 -2.40 -7.74 -10.39
N ILE A 485 -2.37 -7.68 -11.72
CA ILE A 485 -3.36 -8.40 -12.52
C ILE A 485 -3.08 -9.90 -12.48
N THR A 486 -4.12 -10.71 -12.27
CA THR A 486 -4.01 -12.17 -12.36
C THR A 486 -4.56 -12.69 -13.69
N PHE A 487 -4.18 -13.90 -14.07
CA PHE A 487 -4.73 -14.59 -15.25
C PHE A 487 -6.26 -14.56 -15.34
N TYR A 488 -6.95 -14.70 -14.21
CA TYR A 488 -8.40 -14.77 -14.15
C TYR A 488 -9.10 -13.42 -14.31
N ASP A 489 -8.37 -12.32 -14.09
CA ASP A 489 -8.89 -10.96 -14.21
C ASP A 489 -9.03 -10.49 -15.67
N ILE A 490 -8.38 -11.20 -16.60
CA ILE A 490 -8.37 -10.86 -18.02
C ILE A 490 -9.60 -11.50 -18.70
N PRO A 491 -10.36 -10.74 -19.51
CA PRO A 491 -11.58 -11.22 -20.15
C PRO A 491 -11.25 -12.10 -21.37
N TRP A 492 -10.74 -13.30 -21.17
CA TRP A 492 -10.41 -14.21 -22.28
C TRP A 492 -11.66 -14.64 -23.07
N PRO A 493 -11.73 -14.42 -24.40
CA PRO A 493 -12.88 -14.76 -25.23
C PRO A 493 -12.87 -16.24 -25.60
N ILE A 494 -13.12 -17.13 -24.63
CA ILE A 494 -13.11 -18.59 -24.84
C ILE A 494 -14.36 -19.25 -24.24
N LEU A 495 -14.76 -20.40 -24.79
CA LEU A 495 -15.95 -21.14 -24.35
C LEU A 495 -15.69 -22.05 -23.14
N SER A 496 -14.44 -22.30 -22.78
CA SER A 496 -14.05 -23.16 -21.66
C SER A 496 -14.32 -22.50 -20.31
N ARG A 497 -14.45 -23.31 -19.25
CA ARG A 497 -14.71 -22.85 -17.89
C ARG A 497 -13.42 -22.24 -17.30
N PRO A 498 -13.46 -21.13 -16.55
CA PRO A 498 -12.27 -20.48 -16.00
C PRO A 498 -11.29 -21.41 -15.27
N THR A 499 -11.77 -22.42 -14.56
CA THR A 499 -10.91 -23.37 -13.81
C THR A 499 -10.32 -24.48 -14.67
N SER A 500 -10.77 -24.64 -15.90
CA SER A 500 -10.36 -25.74 -16.77
C SER A 500 -9.33 -25.33 -17.81
N TYR A 501 -8.87 -24.08 -17.81
CA TYR A 501 -7.91 -23.58 -18.78
C TYR A 501 -6.87 -22.68 -18.11
N GLN A 502 -5.66 -22.67 -18.66
CA GLN A 502 -4.54 -21.83 -18.28
C GLN A 502 -4.14 -20.93 -19.47
N ALA A 503 -3.10 -20.11 -19.29
CA ALA A 503 -2.65 -19.20 -20.34
C ALA A 503 -2.19 -19.92 -21.62
N GLN A 504 -1.63 -21.13 -21.47
CA GLN A 504 -1.16 -21.95 -22.58
C GLN A 504 -2.30 -22.58 -23.38
N ASP A 505 -3.48 -22.73 -22.78
CA ASP A 505 -4.67 -23.27 -23.44
C ASP A 505 -5.39 -22.23 -24.32
N ILE A 506 -4.92 -20.98 -24.31
CA ILE A 506 -5.46 -19.89 -25.14
C ILE A 506 -4.84 -19.99 -26.53
N ASP A 507 -5.47 -20.80 -27.36
CA ASP A 507 -5.11 -20.97 -28.77
C ASP A 507 -6.00 -20.12 -29.69
N TRP A 508 -5.61 -20.07 -30.97
CA TRP A 508 -6.36 -19.34 -32.00
C TRP A 508 -7.79 -19.90 -32.18
N ASN A 509 -7.92 -21.23 -32.17
CA ASN A 509 -9.16 -21.93 -32.47
C ASN A 509 -10.21 -21.74 -31.38
N SER A 510 -9.85 -21.75 -30.09
CA SER A 510 -10.77 -21.49 -28.99
C SER A 510 -11.37 -20.08 -29.05
N VAL A 511 -10.57 -19.08 -29.44
CA VAL A 511 -11.02 -17.70 -29.64
C VAL A 511 -11.99 -17.60 -30.82
N GLU A 512 -11.68 -18.21 -31.96
CA GLU A 512 -12.59 -18.24 -33.11
C GLU A 512 -13.90 -18.94 -32.80
N GLN A 513 -13.85 -20.09 -32.11
CA GLN A 513 -15.05 -20.83 -31.71
C GLN A 513 -15.97 -20.00 -30.80
N PHE A 514 -15.38 -19.23 -29.87
CA PHE A 514 -16.14 -18.31 -29.04
C PHE A 514 -16.89 -17.29 -29.91
N PHE A 515 -16.19 -16.56 -30.78
CA PHE A 515 -16.84 -15.55 -31.62
C PHE A 515 -17.82 -16.14 -32.62
N LEU A 516 -17.54 -17.32 -33.18
CA LEU A 516 -18.45 -18.04 -34.07
C LEU A 516 -19.75 -18.41 -33.35
N LYS A 517 -19.67 -18.94 -32.13
CA LYS A 517 -20.87 -19.21 -31.32
C LYS A 517 -21.61 -17.94 -30.96
N MET A 518 -20.89 -16.87 -30.62
CA MET A 518 -21.49 -15.59 -30.28
C MET A 518 -22.25 -14.96 -31.45
N LYS A 519 -21.75 -15.09 -32.69
CA LYS A 519 -22.42 -14.62 -33.91
C LYS A 519 -23.85 -15.18 -34.04
N GLY A 520 -24.09 -16.41 -33.58
CA GLY A 520 -25.42 -17.03 -33.58
C GLY A 520 -26.32 -16.68 -32.39
N HIS A 521 -25.77 -16.15 -31.29
CA HIS A 521 -26.52 -15.85 -30.06
C HIS A 521 -26.90 -14.37 -29.89
N MET A 522 -26.40 -13.47 -30.75
CA MET A 522 -26.67 -12.04 -30.64
C MET A 522 -27.00 -11.40 -31.98
N ARG A 523 -27.56 -10.19 -31.94
CA ARG A 523 -27.86 -9.41 -33.13
C ARG A 523 -26.55 -9.01 -33.83
N SER A 524 -26.58 -8.88 -35.15
CA SER A 524 -25.38 -8.53 -35.95
C SER A 524 -24.73 -7.22 -35.51
N GLN A 525 -25.50 -6.22 -35.06
CA GLN A 525 -24.97 -4.96 -34.52
C GLN A 525 -24.24 -5.15 -33.18
N ASP A 526 -24.79 -5.95 -32.27
CA ASP A 526 -24.17 -6.25 -30.99
C ASP A 526 -22.89 -7.08 -31.17
N TYR A 527 -22.91 -8.03 -32.12
CA TYR A 527 -21.74 -8.80 -32.50
C TYR A 527 -20.63 -7.90 -33.05
N LYS A 528 -20.97 -6.98 -33.96
CA LYS A 528 -20.03 -5.97 -34.46
C LYS A 528 -19.42 -5.14 -33.34
N ALA A 529 -20.24 -4.63 -32.41
CA ALA A 529 -19.76 -3.87 -31.27
C ALA A 529 -18.87 -4.71 -30.34
N LEU A 530 -19.21 -5.98 -30.13
CA LEU A 530 -18.41 -6.92 -29.33
C LEU A 530 -17.03 -7.11 -29.96
N VAL A 531 -16.95 -7.46 -31.25
CA VAL A 531 -15.68 -7.69 -31.96
C VAL A 531 -14.83 -6.43 -31.99
N GLU A 532 -15.41 -5.26 -32.30
CA GLU A 532 -14.67 -3.99 -32.29
C GLU A 532 -14.10 -3.64 -30.91
N LYS A 533 -14.87 -3.84 -29.83
CA LYS A 533 -14.40 -3.61 -28.46
C LYS A 533 -13.31 -4.60 -28.08
N SER A 534 -13.47 -5.88 -28.39
CA SER A 534 -12.49 -6.92 -28.10
C SER A 534 -11.18 -6.69 -28.85
N HIS A 535 -11.24 -6.35 -30.14
CA HIS A 535 -10.05 -6.01 -30.94
C HIS A 535 -9.28 -4.84 -30.32
N LYS A 536 -9.97 -3.76 -29.94
CA LYS A 536 -9.34 -2.62 -29.25
C LYS A 536 -8.79 -3.00 -27.87
N ARG A 537 -9.44 -3.92 -27.16
CA ARG A 537 -9.03 -4.33 -25.80
C ARG A 537 -7.77 -5.17 -25.82
N PHE A 538 -7.65 -6.10 -26.75
CA PHE A 538 -6.49 -6.98 -26.90
C PHE A 538 -5.39 -6.39 -27.78
N HIS A 539 -5.50 -5.12 -28.19
CA HIS A 539 -4.43 -4.48 -28.96
C HIS A 539 -3.14 -4.36 -28.12
N PRO A 540 -1.98 -4.82 -28.64
CA PRO A 540 -0.71 -4.78 -27.91
C PRO A 540 -0.35 -3.39 -27.37
N ASP A 541 -0.53 -2.35 -28.18
CA ASP A 541 -0.24 -0.97 -27.75
C ASP A 541 -1.12 -0.52 -26.56
N ARG A 542 -2.38 -0.97 -26.50
CA ARG A 542 -3.25 -0.61 -25.37
C ARG A 542 -2.80 -1.30 -24.09
N TRP A 543 -2.35 -2.56 -24.18
CA TRP A 543 -1.80 -3.30 -23.04
C TRP A 543 -0.52 -2.66 -22.52
N ARG A 544 0.38 -2.26 -23.43
CA ARG A 544 1.60 -1.51 -23.08
C ARG A 544 1.29 -0.16 -22.44
N ALA A 545 0.39 0.62 -23.05
CA ALA A 545 0.01 1.94 -22.54
C ALA A 545 -0.63 1.87 -21.15
N ARG A 546 -1.41 0.81 -20.87
CA ARG A 546 -2.03 0.57 -19.55
C ARG A 546 -1.12 -0.16 -18.55
N ARG A 547 0.12 -0.52 -18.94
CA ARG A 547 1.07 -1.24 -18.10
C ARG A 547 0.49 -2.56 -17.53
N VAL A 548 -0.39 -3.22 -18.27
CA VAL A 548 -1.09 -4.44 -17.82
C VAL A 548 -0.09 -5.50 -17.36
N LEU A 549 0.86 -5.84 -18.23
CA LEU A 549 1.87 -6.87 -17.99
C LEU A 549 2.91 -6.46 -16.92
N GLN A 550 3.16 -5.15 -16.74
CA GLN A 550 4.10 -4.67 -15.72
C GLN A 550 3.58 -4.86 -14.29
N SER A 551 2.27 -5.01 -14.13
CA SER A 551 1.68 -5.31 -12.81
C SER A 551 1.82 -6.78 -12.41
N VAL A 552 2.22 -7.68 -13.32
CA VAL A 552 2.42 -9.11 -13.01
C VAL A 552 3.80 -9.29 -12.39
N GLU A 553 3.87 -9.82 -11.17
CA GLU A 553 5.12 -10.00 -10.42
C GLU A 553 6.00 -11.10 -11.01
N ASN A 554 5.40 -12.23 -11.42
CA ASN A 554 6.12 -13.38 -11.98
C ASN A 554 6.45 -13.16 -13.47
N GLU A 555 7.74 -13.18 -13.82
CA GLU A 555 8.21 -12.97 -15.20
C GLU A 555 7.76 -14.08 -16.16
N GLU A 556 7.70 -15.33 -15.69
CA GLU A 556 7.23 -16.46 -16.50
C GLU A 556 5.72 -16.31 -16.81
N GLU A 557 4.93 -15.99 -15.79
CA GLU A 557 3.50 -15.70 -15.96
C GLU A 557 3.28 -14.51 -16.91
N ARG A 558 4.08 -13.44 -16.74
CA ARG A 558 4.04 -12.28 -17.63
C ARG A 558 4.28 -12.66 -19.09
N ALA A 559 5.31 -13.47 -19.36
CA ALA A 559 5.63 -13.92 -20.71
C ALA A 559 4.48 -14.77 -21.31
N MET A 560 3.89 -15.66 -20.51
CA MET A 560 2.75 -16.48 -20.95
C MET A 560 1.50 -15.63 -21.24
N LEU A 561 1.22 -14.63 -20.40
CA LEU A 561 0.11 -13.69 -20.60
C LEU A 561 0.29 -12.84 -21.85
N GLU A 562 1.53 -12.41 -22.14
CA GLU A 562 1.84 -11.68 -23.36
C GLU A 562 1.59 -12.52 -24.62
N ILE A 563 2.05 -13.77 -24.62
CA ILE A 563 1.82 -14.70 -25.73
C ILE A 563 0.31 -14.93 -25.93
N ALA A 564 -0.43 -15.25 -24.87
CA ALA A 564 -1.87 -15.46 -24.94
C ALA A 564 -2.64 -14.22 -25.45
N ALA A 565 -2.28 -13.03 -24.97
CA ALA A 565 -2.88 -11.77 -25.41
C ALA A 565 -2.63 -11.50 -26.90
N ASN A 566 -1.41 -11.75 -27.36
CA ASN A 566 -1.05 -11.63 -28.77
C ASN A 566 -1.80 -12.64 -29.63
N THR A 567 -1.95 -13.90 -29.19
CA THR A 567 -2.76 -14.91 -29.88
C THR A 567 -4.21 -14.45 -30.03
N VAL A 568 -4.83 -13.94 -28.95
CA VAL A 568 -6.20 -13.40 -28.98
C VAL A 568 -6.30 -12.20 -29.94
N ALA A 569 -5.34 -11.28 -29.90
CA ALA A 569 -5.32 -10.10 -30.78
C ALA A 569 -5.27 -10.52 -32.26
N GLN A 570 -4.40 -11.48 -32.59
CA GLN A 570 -4.25 -11.97 -33.95
C GLN A 570 -5.50 -12.72 -34.42
N ALA A 571 -6.09 -13.58 -33.58
CA ALA A 571 -7.33 -14.32 -33.89
C ALA A 571 -8.54 -13.39 -34.12
N ILE A 572 -8.63 -12.28 -33.39
CA ILE A 572 -9.73 -11.31 -33.56
C ILE A 572 -9.54 -10.43 -34.82
N THR A 573 -8.30 -10.20 -35.25
CA THR A 573 -7.98 -9.31 -36.38
C THR A 573 -8.74 -9.65 -37.68
N PRO A 574 -8.79 -10.91 -38.18
CA PRO A 574 -9.54 -11.24 -39.39
C PRO A 574 -11.05 -11.02 -39.21
N LEU A 575 -11.62 -11.38 -38.06
CA LEU A 575 -13.04 -11.16 -37.74
C LEU A 575 -13.39 -9.67 -37.74
N TRP A 576 -12.50 -8.84 -37.20
CA TRP A 576 -12.66 -7.39 -37.18
C TRP A 576 -12.62 -6.78 -38.59
N ARG A 577 -11.72 -7.28 -39.47
CA ARG A 577 -11.65 -6.86 -40.88
C ARG A 577 -12.92 -7.22 -41.65
N GLU A 578 -13.43 -8.45 -41.49
CA GLU A 578 -14.70 -8.89 -42.12
C GLU A 578 -15.87 -7.94 -41.79
N ILE A 579 -15.93 -7.48 -40.54
CA ILE A 579 -17.02 -6.62 -40.05
C ILE A 579 -16.86 -5.13 -40.44
N LYS A 580 -15.62 -4.70 -40.67
CA LYS A 580 -15.28 -3.33 -41.09
C LYS A 580 -15.59 -3.07 -42.57
N GLY A 581 -15.59 -4.12 -43.40
CA GLY A 581 -15.52 -3.97 -44.86
C GLY A 581 -14.17 -3.42 -45.28
#